data_AF-A0AAV9G6H1-F1
#
_entry.id   AF-A0AAV9G6H1-F1
#
_cell.length_a   1.000
_cell.length_b   1.000
_cell.length_c   1.000
_cell.angle_alpha   90.00
_cell.angle_beta   90.00
_cell.angle_gamma   90.00
#
_symmetry.space_group_name_H-M   'P 1'
#
loop_
_entity.id
_entity.type
_entity.pdbx_description
1 polymer ?
#
loop_
_entity_poly.entity_id
_entity_poly.type
_entity_poly.pdbx_seq_one_letter_code
_entity_poly.pdbx_strand_id
1 'polypeptide(L)'
;MMTRNTPYKSLDSSLPQIRLLRLLPPKNCVGGTKQRPWHTSIYSVETDKRNYTSDLECTFEIVSLASHPAYETLSNSWANHYFGDAAGKKPATWDEPAKEATNEMATMLLDGEAVEVGLNLAYALAALRTNEPRVLWADALCIDQGNEGEKAHQVGLMREIYRKAETVLDL
;
A
#
# COMPACT_ATOMS: atom_id res chain seq x y z
N MET A 1 12.77 25.08 10.78
CA MET A 1 12.37 24.03 9.83
C MET A 1 11.93 22.83 10.64
N MET A 2 10.64 22.52 10.67
CA MET A 2 10.16 21.29 11.31
C MET A 2 10.51 20.14 10.36
N THR A 3 11.48 19.31 10.73
CA THR A 3 11.69 18.02 10.07
C THR A 3 10.39 17.24 10.24
N ARG A 4 9.61 17.07 9.17
CA ARG A 4 8.54 16.07 9.17
C ARG A 4 9.24 14.75 9.49
N ASN A 5 8.87 14.13 10.60
CA ASN A 5 9.40 12.83 10.95
C ASN A 5 8.88 11.86 9.88
N THR A 6 9.75 11.46 8.96
CA THR A 6 9.39 10.55 7.89
C THR A 6 9.27 9.14 8.47
N PRO A 7 8.22 8.35 8.16
CA PRO A 7 8.13 6.96 8.60
C PRO A 7 9.20 6.08 7.91
N TYR A 8 9.91 6.62 6.93
CA TYR A 8 10.89 5.92 6.13
C TYR A 8 12.26 5.88 6.82
N LYS A 9 12.59 4.72 7.39
CA LYS A 9 13.96 4.39 7.83
C LYS A 9 14.90 4.40 6.61
N SER A 10 16.04 5.09 6.69
CA SER A 10 16.98 5.24 5.57
C SER A 10 17.48 3.90 5.01
N LEU A 11 17.59 3.82 3.69
CA LEU A 11 18.22 2.69 2.98
C LEU A 11 19.70 3.00 2.71
N ASP A 12 20.56 1.98 2.80
CA ASP A 12 21.94 2.07 2.37
C ASP A 12 22.03 2.00 0.84
N SER A 13 22.30 3.13 0.19
CA SER A 13 22.38 3.24 -1.27
C SER A 13 23.60 2.55 -1.89
N SER A 14 24.54 2.06 -1.09
CA SER A 14 25.65 1.22 -1.56
C SER A 14 25.26 -0.25 -1.70
N LEU A 15 24.13 -0.65 -1.12
CA LEU A 15 23.60 -2.00 -1.14
C LEU A 15 22.27 -2.04 -1.93
N PRO A 16 21.90 -3.18 -2.53
CA PRO A 16 20.59 -3.32 -3.18
C PRO A 16 19.49 -3.53 -2.14
N GLN A 17 19.35 -2.58 -1.19
CA GLN A 17 18.36 -2.62 -0.14
C GLN A 17 17.02 -2.08 -0.62
N ILE A 18 15.94 -2.72 -0.17
CA ILE A 18 14.56 -2.31 -0.41
C ILE A 18 13.77 -2.39 0.90
N ARG A 19 12.67 -1.64 0.99
CA ARG A 19 11.65 -1.85 2.02
C ARG A 19 10.62 -2.84 1.50
N LEU A 20 10.26 -3.81 2.32
CA LEU A 20 9.09 -4.65 2.13
C LEU A 20 8.01 -4.23 3.14
N LEU A 21 6.78 -4.23 2.67
CA LEU A 21 5.59 -3.95 3.44
C LEU A 21 5.00 -5.25 3.97
N ARG A 22 5.05 -5.46 5.28
CA ARG A 22 4.37 -6.58 5.92
C ARG A 22 2.95 -6.16 6.30
N LEU A 23 1.98 -6.57 5.50
CA LEU A 23 0.56 -6.33 5.74
C LEU A 23 0.04 -7.28 6.82
N LEU A 24 -0.43 -6.75 7.93
CA LEU A 24 -0.87 -7.53 9.09
C LEU A 24 -2.33 -8.00 8.95
N PRO A 25 -2.68 -9.15 9.56
CA PRO A 25 -4.06 -9.63 9.58
C PRO A 25 -4.97 -8.72 10.43
N PRO A 26 -6.30 -8.75 10.22
CA PRO A 26 -7.24 -7.99 11.04
C PRO A 26 -7.17 -8.38 12.52
N LYS A 27 -7.13 -7.39 13.44
CA LYS A 27 -6.98 -7.60 14.89
C LYS A 27 -8.06 -8.47 15.54
N ASN A 28 -9.25 -8.57 14.92
CA ASN A 28 -10.42 -9.26 15.49
C ASN A 28 -10.61 -10.70 14.95
N CYS A 29 -9.63 -11.28 14.25
CA CYS A 29 -9.72 -12.66 13.77
C CYS A 29 -9.42 -13.68 14.89
N VAL A 30 -10.29 -13.75 15.91
CA VAL A 30 -10.29 -14.86 16.87
C VAL A 30 -11.20 -15.96 16.32
N GLY A 31 -10.60 -17.11 16.00
CA GLY A 31 -11.27 -18.41 15.82
C GLY A 31 -12.59 -18.42 15.04
N GLY A 32 -12.52 -18.57 13.71
CA GLY A 32 -13.61 -19.15 12.91
C GLY A 32 -14.73 -18.22 12.43
N THR A 33 -14.62 -16.90 12.60
CA THR A 33 -15.58 -15.97 11.97
C THR A 33 -15.14 -15.62 10.54
N LYS A 34 -16.08 -15.64 9.59
CA LYS A 34 -15.84 -15.31 8.18
C LYS A 34 -15.18 -13.92 8.08
N GLN A 35 -14.10 -13.83 7.31
CA GLN A 35 -13.39 -12.57 7.02
C GLN A 35 -14.41 -11.50 6.58
N ARG A 36 -14.36 -10.33 7.21
CA ARG A 36 -15.22 -9.21 6.80
C ARG A 36 -14.91 -8.85 5.34
N PRO A 37 -15.90 -8.41 4.55
CA PRO A 37 -15.62 -7.95 3.20
C PRO A 37 -14.56 -6.84 3.20
N TRP A 38 -13.61 -6.90 2.28
CA TRP A 38 -12.45 -5.98 2.24
C TRP A 38 -12.86 -4.49 2.26
N HIS A 39 -13.96 -4.13 1.62
CA HIS A 39 -14.48 -2.76 1.57
C HIS A 39 -14.96 -2.21 2.93
N THR A 40 -15.20 -3.07 3.92
CA THR A 40 -15.53 -2.62 5.29
C THR A 40 -14.31 -2.19 6.10
N SER A 41 -13.11 -2.41 5.56
CA SER A 41 -11.84 -2.01 6.17
C SER A 41 -11.59 -0.51 6.03
N ILE A 42 -12.35 0.19 5.18
CA ILE A 42 -12.18 1.61 4.87
C ILE A 42 -13.50 2.34 5.13
N TYR A 43 -13.45 3.46 5.84
CA TYR A 43 -14.62 4.22 6.26
C TYR A 43 -14.36 5.72 6.13
N SER A 44 -15.37 6.46 5.68
CA SER A 44 -15.30 7.93 5.53
C SER A 44 -15.29 8.60 6.90
N VAL A 45 -14.47 9.63 7.08
CA VAL A 45 -14.54 10.49 8.25
C VAL A 45 -15.71 11.46 8.09
N GLU A 46 -16.65 11.48 9.05
CA GLU A 46 -17.90 12.27 8.95
C GLU A 46 -17.69 13.76 8.67
N THR A 47 -16.54 14.30 9.08
CA THR A 47 -16.18 15.72 8.95
C THR A 47 -15.60 16.09 7.59
N ASP A 48 -15.16 15.12 6.78
CA ASP A 48 -14.58 15.36 5.46
C ASP A 48 -14.82 14.16 4.52
N LYS A 49 -15.69 14.36 3.53
CA LYS A 49 -16.07 13.33 2.55
C LYS A 49 -14.93 12.87 1.63
N ARG A 50 -13.75 13.49 1.69
CA ARG A 50 -12.56 13.10 0.90
C ARG A 50 -11.50 12.40 1.74
N ASN A 51 -11.66 12.36 3.05
CA ASN A 51 -10.74 11.71 3.96
C ASN A 51 -11.35 10.43 4.54
N TYR A 52 -10.61 9.34 4.37
CA TYR A 52 -10.97 8.02 4.83
C TYR A 52 -10.00 7.56 5.90
N THR A 53 -10.40 6.56 6.66
CA THR A 53 -9.55 5.87 7.62
C THR A 53 -9.81 4.39 7.47
N SER A 54 -8.80 3.59 7.83
CA SER A 54 -8.84 2.15 7.72
C SER A 54 -8.32 1.47 8.96
N ASP A 55 -8.72 0.22 9.14
CA ASP A 55 -8.13 -0.68 10.13
C ASP A 55 -6.89 -1.41 9.59
N LEU A 56 -6.31 -0.93 8.49
CA LEU A 56 -5.10 -1.49 7.90
C LEU A 56 -3.90 -1.19 8.79
N GLU A 57 -3.07 -2.21 8.99
CA GLU A 57 -1.82 -2.10 9.71
C GLU A 57 -0.73 -2.81 8.93
N CYS A 58 0.38 -2.11 8.74
CA CYS A 58 1.56 -2.62 8.08
C CYS A 58 2.81 -2.32 8.92
N THR A 59 3.87 -3.08 8.68
CA THR A 59 5.21 -2.75 9.17
C THR A 59 6.22 -2.77 8.04
N PHE A 60 7.30 -2.00 8.14
CA PHE A 60 8.41 -2.09 7.21
C PHE A 60 9.46 -3.09 7.67
N GLU A 61 9.99 -3.82 6.70
CA GLU A 61 11.20 -4.62 6.83
C GLU A 61 12.21 -4.16 5.77
N ILE A 62 13.43 -3.81 6.19
CA ILE A 62 14.52 -3.50 5.26
C ILE A 62 15.26 -4.80 4.96
N VAL A 63 15.32 -5.16 3.67
CA VAL A 63 15.99 -6.37 3.20
C VAL A 63 16.95 -6.05 2.07
N SER A 64 17.88 -6.95 1.79
CA SER A 64 18.74 -6.89 0.61
C SER A 64 18.19 -7.79 -0.49
N LEU A 65 18.08 -7.30 -1.72
CA LEU A 65 17.72 -8.13 -2.87
C LEU A 65 18.71 -9.28 -3.12
N ALA A 66 19.94 -9.16 -2.61
CA ALA A 66 20.95 -10.22 -2.70
C ALA A 66 20.60 -11.45 -1.84
N SER A 67 19.80 -11.28 -0.78
CA SER A 67 19.39 -12.40 0.08
C SER A 67 18.22 -13.21 -0.49
N HIS A 68 17.70 -12.84 -1.67
CA HIS A 68 16.54 -13.48 -2.29
C HIS A 68 15.33 -13.57 -1.34
N PRO A 69 14.86 -12.43 -0.80
CA PRO A 69 13.70 -12.44 0.10
C PRO A 69 12.46 -12.94 -0.63
N ALA A 70 11.56 -13.61 0.10
CA ALA A 70 10.25 -14.00 -0.38
C ALA A 70 9.26 -12.83 -0.22
N TYR A 71 8.70 -12.34 -1.33
CA TYR A 71 7.72 -11.27 -1.35
C TYR A 71 6.95 -11.25 -2.67
N GLU A 72 5.80 -10.60 -2.64
CA GLU A 72 4.98 -10.34 -3.82
C GLU A 72 5.07 -8.86 -4.20
N THR A 73 5.00 -8.54 -5.49
CA THR A 73 4.94 -7.13 -5.94
C THR A 73 3.53 -6.75 -6.32
N LEU A 74 3.12 -5.53 -5.97
CA LEU A 74 1.85 -4.96 -6.39
C LEU A 74 2.07 -4.09 -7.64
N SER A 75 1.44 -4.46 -8.77
CA SER A 75 1.58 -3.74 -10.05
C SER A 75 0.74 -2.46 -10.08
N ASN A 76 1.25 -1.36 -10.64
CA ASN A 76 0.56 -0.06 -10.71
C ASN A 76 -0.82 -0.06 -11.42
N SER A 77 -1.25 -1.17 -12.03
CA SER A 77 -2.59 -1.32 -12.59
C SER A 77 -3.68 -0.97 -11.59
N TRP A 78 -3.53 -1.30 -10.28
CA TRP A 78 -4.52 -0.97 -9.24
C TRP A 78 -4.83 0.53 -9.15
N ALA A 79 -3.90 1.39 -9.58
CA ALA A 79 -4.10 2.84 -9.55
C ALA A 79 -5.20 3.28 -10.52
N ASN A 80 -5.45 2.51 -11.58
CA ASN A 80 -6.49 2.73 -12.58
C ASN A 80 -7.82 2.04 -12.24
N HIS A 81 -7.83 1.11 -11.27
CA HIS A 81 -9.04 0.43 -10.85
C HIS A 81 -9.86 1.34 -9.93
N TYR A 82 -11.00 1.78 -10.45
CA TYR A 82 -12.04 2.44 -9.68
C TYR A 82 -12.70 1.42 -8.75
N PHE A 83 -12.30 1.41 -7.47
CA PHE A 83 -12.96 0.60 -6.45
C PHE A 83 -14.35 1.17 -6.04
N GLY A 84 -14.75 2.31 -6.61
CA GLY A 84 -15.99 3.04 -6.32
C GLY A 84 -15.77 4.18 -5.32
N ASP A 85 -16.77 5.05 -5.14
CA ASP A 85 -16.80 5.91 -3.95
C ASP A 85 -17.12 5.07 -2.70
N ALA A 86 -16.96 5.61 -1.50
CA ALA A 86 -17.32 4.88 -0.27
C ALA A 86 -18.83 4.59 -0.12
N ALA A 87 -19.67 5.05 -1.04
CA ALA A 87 -21.06 4.63 -1.15
C ALA A 87 -21.23 3.39 -2.06
N GLY A 88 -20.14 2.82 -2.58
CA GLY A 88 -20.13 1.65 -3.45
C GLY A 88 -20.62 1.94 -4.88
N LYS A 89 -20.64 3.21 -5.30
CA LYS A 89 -21.11 3.58 -6.63
C LYS A 89 -20.01 3.33 -7.67
N LYS A 90 -20.21 2.30 -8.50
CA LYS A 90 -19.42 2.11 -9.72
C LYS A 90 -19.71 3.26 -10.71
N PRO A 91 -18.73 3.69 -11.53
CA PRO A 91 -19.01 4.55 -12.67
C PRO A 91 -20.09 3.89 -13.55
N ALA A 92 -20.94 4.72 -14.15
CA ALA A 92 -22.11 4.22 -14.87
C ALA A 92 -21.73 3.42 -16.13
N THR A 93 -20.50 3.61 -16.65
CA THR A 93 -19.96 2.91 -17.81
C THR A 93 -18.43 2.73 -17.69
N TRP A 94 -17.89 1.72 -18.38
CA TRP A 94 -16.44 1.47 -18.49
C TRP A 94 -15.69 2.53 -19.31
N ASP A 95 -16.43 3.38 -20.04
CA ASP A 95 -15.90 4.44 -20.91
C ASP A 95 -15.86 5.82 -20.22
N GLU A 96 -16.35 5.93 -18.98
CA GLU A 96 -16.08 7.12 -18.18
C GLU A 96 -14.59 7.13 -17.87
N PRO A 97 -13.84 8.18 -18.26
CA PRO A 97 -12.44 8.27 -17.92
C PRO A 97 -12.38 8.11 -16.40
N ALA A 98 -11.56 7.16 -15.97
CA ALA A 98 -11.04 7.11 -14.62
C ALA A 98 -10.92 8.55 -14.14
N LYS A 99 -11.78 8.99 -13.20
CA LYS A 99 -11.69 10.37 -12.69
C LYS A 99 -10.21 10.63 -12.43
N GLU A 100 -9.78 11.84 -12.72
CA GLU A 100 -8.44 12.28 -12.37
C GLU A 100 -8.13 11.80 -10.95
N ALA A 101 -7.00 11.08 -10.77
CA ALA A 101 -6.66 10.34 -9.56
C ALA A 101 -7.24 11.07 -8.34
N THR A 102 -8.28 10.50 -7.74
CA THR A 102 -9.05 11.26 -6.77
C THR A 102 -8.07 11.65 -5.67
N ASN A 103 -8.04 12.93 -5.26
CA ASN A 103 -7.21 13.39 -4.15
C ASN A 103 -7.77 12.91 -2.80
N GLU A 104 -8.34 11.70 -2.81
CA GLU A 104 -8.91 11.00 -1.68
C GLU A 104 -7.81 10.19 -1.02
N MET A 105 -7.66 10.40 0.27
CA MET A 105 -6.63 9.78 1.08
C MET A 105 -7.29 8.91 2.14
N ALA A 106 -6.62 7.82 2.49
CA ALA A 106 -6.97 6.97 3.61
C ALA A 106 -5.85 6.99 4.65
N THR A 107 -6.20 7.12 5.92
CA THR A 107 -5.27 6.89 7.02
C THR A 107 -5.16 5.40 7.34
N MET A 108 -3.93 4.90 7.49
CA MET A 108 -3.62 3.55 7.97
C MET A 108 -2.48 3.59 8.99
N LEU A 109 -2.21 2.47 9.67
CA LEU A 109 -1.06 2.35 10.59
C LEU A 109 0.15 1.74 9.87
N LEU A 110 1.30 2.37 10.02
CA LEU A 110 2.59 1.92 9.50
C LEU A 110 3.65 2.02 10.60
N ASP A 111 4.25 0.89 10.99
CA ASP A 111 5.18 0.82 12.13
C ASP A 111 4.59 1.41 13.44
N GLY A 112 3.27 1.35 13.60
CA GLY A 112 2.54 1.90 14.75
C GLY A 112 2.16 3.38 14.64
N GLU A 113 2.59 4.07 13.58
CA GLU A 113 2.30 5.48 13.32
C GLU A 113 1.20 5.64 12.27
N ALA A 114 0.35 6.67 12.41
CA ALA A 114 -0.68 6.96 11.43
C ALA A 114 -0.06 7.63 10.19
N VAL A 115 -0.34 7.07 9.00
CA VAL A 115 0.15 7.59 7.71
C VAL A 115 -0.99 7.74 6.70
N GLU A 116 -0.87 8.72 5.82
CA GLU A 116 -1.82 8.93 4.72
C GLU A 116 -1.34 8.19 3.46
N VAL A 117 -2.24 7.44 2.85
CA VAL A 117 -2.03 6.75 1.58
C VAL A 117 -3.16 7.06 0.61
N GLY A 118 -2.91 6.97 -0.69
CA GLY A 118 -3.98 7.13 -1.68
C GLY A 118 -5.08 6.09 -1.47
N LEU A 119 -6.34 6.48 -1.62
CA LEU A 119 -7.49 5.61 -1.35
C LEU A 119 -7.44 4.30 -2.17
N ASN A 120 -7.01 4.37 -3.43
CA ASN A 120 -6.88 3.17 -4.28
C ASN A 120 -5.86 2.17 -3.73
N LEU A 121 -4.75 2.65 -3.16
CA LEU A 121 -3.75 1.78 -2.54
C LEU A 121 -4.32 1.13 -1.27
N ALA A 122 -5.05 1.89 -0.46
CA ALA A 122 -5.71 1.32 0.71
C ALA A 122 -6.72 0.22 0.32
N TYR A 123 -7.51 0.42 -0.74
CA TYR A 123 -8.42 -0.62 -1.23
C TYR A 123 -7.67 -1.85 -1.74
N ALA A 124 -6.60 -1.67 -2.51
CA ALA A 124 -5.77 -2.78 -2.97
C ALA A 124 -5.20 -3.58 -1.79
N LEU A 125 -4.63 -2.90 -0.79
CA LEU A 125 -4.14 -3.54 0.43
C LEU A 125 -5.26 -4.25 1.20
N ALA A 126 -6.45 -3.64 1.33
CA ALA A 126 -7.59 -4.28 1.97
C ALA A 126 -8.07 -5.53 1.24
N ALA A 127 -8.05 -5.53 -0.10
CA ALA A 127 -8.40 -6.67 -0.93
C ALA A 127 -7.36 -7.80 -0.82
N LEU A 128 -6.08 -7.45 -0.67
CA LEU A 128 -4.99 -8.42 -0.49
C LEU A 128 -4.87 -8.95 0.93
N ARG A 129 -5.42 -8.24 1.92
CA ARG A 129 -5.33 -8.62 3.34
C ARG A 129 -5.99 -9.98 3.57
N THR A 130 -5.31 -10.85 4.30
CA THR A 130 -5.83 -12.18 4.69
C THR A 130 -5.76 -12.36 6.21
N ASN A 131 -6.09 -13.55 6.70
CA ASN A 131 -5.91 -13.91 8.11
C ASN A 131 -4.44 -14.20 8.48
N GLU A 132 -3.56 -14.30 7.49
CA GLU A 132 -2.12 -14.41 7.69
C GLU A 132 -1.42 -13.15 7.18
N PRO A 133 -0.28 -12.77 7.79
CA PRO A 133 0.53 -11.67 7.27
C PRO A 133 1.01 -11.93 5.85
N ARG A 134 1.02 -10.89 5.01
CA ARG A 134 1.59 -10.94 3.65
C ARG A 134 2.75 -9.98 3.52
N VAL A 135 3.75 -10.36 2.74
CA VAL A 135 4.94 -9.54 2.48
C VAL A 135 4.88 -9.03 1.06
N LEU A 136 4.71 -7.73 0.93
CA LEU A 136 4.44 -7.05 -0.32
C LEU A 136 5.52 -6.01 -0.62
N TRP A 137 5.70 -5.70 -1.89
CA TRP A 137 6.38 -4.50 -2.35
C TRP A 137 5.41 -3.69 -3.21
N ALA A 138 5.16 -2.45 -2.82
CA ALA A 138 4.36 -1.48 -3.55
C ALA A 138 5.17 -0.18 -3.64
N ASP A 139 5.55 0.23 -4.85
CA ASP A 139 6.38 1.42 -5.11
C ASP A 139 5.85 2.70 -4.44
N ALA A 140 4.53 2.87 -4.43
CA ALA A 140 3.85 4.00 -3.79
C ALA A 140 4.11 4.12 -2.27
N LEU A 141 4.48 3.02 -1.60
CA LEU A 141 4.75 2.98 -0.15
C LEU A 141 6.15 2.52 0.22
N CYS A 142 6.81 1.68 -0.58
CA CYS A 142 8.11 1.11 -0.22
C CYS A 142 9.27 2.06 -0.59
N ILE A 143 9.01 3.01 -1.51
CA ILE A 143 9.93 4.07 -1.91
C ILE A 143 9.51 5.36 -1.21
N ASP A 144 10.44 6.05 -0.57
CA ASP A 144 10.21 7.40 -0.07
C ASP A 144 10.06 8.36 -1.26
N GLN A 145 8.80 8.63 -1.62
CA GLN A 145 8.46 9.50 -2.75
C GLN A 145 8.90 10.95 -2.54
N GLY A 146 9.18 11.37 -1.29
CA GLY A 146 9.67 12.70 -0.95
C GLY A 146 11.19 12.84 -1.01
N ASN A 147 11.92 11.72 -1.12
CA ASN A 147 13.37 11.69 -1.25
C ASN A 147 13.78 11.35 -2.69
N GLU A 148 14.05 12.37 -3.50
CA GLU A 148 14.40 12.20 -4.92
C GLU A 148 15.60 11.28 -5.16
N GLY A 149 16.61 11.34 -4.28
CA GLY A 149 17.80 10.49 -4.36
C GLY A 149 17.49 9.02 -4.11
N GLU A 150 16.72 8.73 -3.06
CA GLU A 150 16.24 7.37 -2.78
C GLU A 150 15.34 6.88 -3.91
N LYS A 151 14.39 7.70 -4.34
CA LYS A 151 13.46 7.37 -5.43
C LYS A 151 14.19 7.00 -6.71
N ALA A 152 15.16 7.82 -7.15
CA ALA A 152 15.94 7.52 -8.34
C ALA A 152 16.71 6.18 -8.21
N HIS A 153 17.29 5.91 -7.04
CA HIS A 153 17.99 4.66 -6.77
C HIS A 153 17.05 3.45 -6.81
N GLN A 154 15.90 3.52 -6.12
CA GLN A 154 14.91 2.44 -6.07
C GLN A 154 14.25 2.20 -7.43
N VAL A 155 13.98 3.26 -8.22
CA VAL A 155 13.52 3.14 -9.61
C VAL A 155 14.54 2.38 -10.46
N GLY A 156 15.84 2.65 -10.26
CA GLY A 156 16.92 1.88 -10.89
C GLY A 156 16.93 0.39 -10.52
N LEU A 157 16.41 0.02 -9.34
CA LEU A 157 16.29 -1.36 -8.89
C LEU A 157 14.99 -2.06 -9.33
N MET A 158 13.98 -1.34 -9.83
CA MET A 158 12.64 -1.90 -10.11
C MET A 158 12.68 -3.17 -10.95
N ARG A 159 13.50 -3.21 -12.00
CA ARG A 159 13.64 -4.42 -12.84
C ARG A 159 14.02 -5.64 -12.01
N GLU A 160 14.98 -5.50 -11.10
CA GLU A 160 15.43 -6.59 -10.24
C GLU A 160 14.40 -6.91 -9.15
N ILE A 161 13.70 -5.90 -8.63
CA ILE A 161 12.61 -6.09 -7.67
C ILE A 161 11.49 -6.94 -8.27
N TYR A 162 11.00 -6.60 -9.47
CA TYR A 162 9.97 -7.41 -10.13
C TYR A 162 10.48 -8.81 -10.53
N ARG A 163 11.73 -8.91 -10.99
CA ARG A 163 12.33 -10.19 -11.40
C ARG A 163 12.49 -11.16 -10.22
N LYS A 164 12.74 -10.65 -9.01
CA LYS A 164 13.00 -11.46 -7.80
C LYS A 164 11.75 -11.72 -6.96
N ALA A 165 10.63 -11.05 -7.25
CA ALA A 165 9.37 -11.30 -6.58
C ALA A 165 8.85 -12.71 -6.89
N GLU A 166 8.17 -13.33 -5.93
CA GLU A 166 7.52 -14.63 -6.13
C GLU A 166 6.35 -14.52 -7.09
N THR A 167 5.64 -13.40 -7.06
CA THR A 167 4.48 -13.13 -7.91
C THR A 167 4.30 -11.62 -8.10
N VAL A 168 3.76 -11.24 -9.27
CA VAL A 168 3.27 -9.89 -9.55
C VAL A 168 1.75 -9.93 -9.46
N LEU A 169 1.20 -9.17 -8.51
CA LEU A 169 -0.23 -9.07 -8.25
C LEU A 169 -0.82 -7.97 -9.14
N ASP A 170 -1.82 -8.35 -9.91
CA ASP A 170 -2.67 -7.49 -10.74
C ASP A 170 -4.11 -7.66 -10.22
N LEU A 171 -4.76 -6.57 -9.82
CA LEU A 171 -6.07 -6.54 -9.13
C LEU A 171 -7.13 -5.90 -10.01
#